data_AF-A0A2R7Y0T5-F1
#
_entry.id   AF-A0A2R7Y0T5-F1
#
_cell.length_a   1.000
_cell.length_b   1.000
_cell.length_c   1.000
_cell.angle_alpha   90.00
_cell.angle_beta   90.00
_cell.angle_gamma   90.00
#
_symmetry.space_group_name_H-M   'P 1'
#
loop_
_entity.id
_entity.type
_entity.pdbx_description
1 polymer ?
#
loop_
_entity_poly.entity_id
_entity_poly.type
_entity_poly.pdbx_seq_one_letter_code
_entity_poly.pdbx_strand_id
1 'polypeptide(L)' 'MANRSLEEVPKEKLSLEAYLEEWLEHNISIISDDLLVIGRQVKTAFEKYIDLLSIEERGKTKRIRPYLTRKN' A
#
# COMPACT_ATOMS: atom_id res chain seq x y z
N MET A 1 -38.72 9.37 28.58
CA MET A 1 -38.49 8.79 27.24
C MET A 1 -37.24 9.46 26.67
N ALA A 2 -36.13 8.72 26.52
CA ALA A 2 -34.85 9.29 26.07
C ALA A 2 -34.73 9.12 24.56
N ASN A 3 -34.71 10.23 23.83
CA ASN A 3 -34.52 10.26 22.38
C ASN A 3 -33.02 10.11 22.09
N ARG A 4 -32.58 8.95 21.60
CA ARG A 4 -31.20 8.74 21.15
C ARG A 4 -31.11 9.18 19.69
N SER A 5 -30.60 10.39 19.46
CA SER A 5 -30.23 10.84 18.11
C SER A 5 -29.05 10.02 17.62
N LEU A 6 -29.24 9.33 16.49
CA LEU A 6 -28.17 8.66 15.76
C LEU A 6 -27.45 9.72 14.93
N GLU A 7 -26.17 9.97 15.23
CA GLU A 7 -25.32 10.80 14.39
C GLU A 7 -24.65 9.91 13.32
N GLU A 8 -24.74 10.34 12.06
CA GLU A 8 -24.05 9.67 10.96
C GLU A 8 -22.55 9.93 11.06
N VAL A 9 -21.76 8.87 11.26
CA VAL A 9 -20.30 8.96 11.24
C VAL A 9 -19.86 9.20 9.79
N PRO A 10 -19.04 10.24 9.51
CA PRO A 10 -18.57 10.49 8.16
C PRO A 10 -17.81 9.26 7.64
N LYS A 11 -18.27 8.71 6.51
CA LYS A 11 -17.55 7.67 5.79
C LYS A 11 -16.35 8.32 5.10
N GLU A 12 -15.26 8.47 5.82
CA GLU A 12 -13.98 8.72 5.18
C GLU A 12 -13.63 7.52 4.31
N LYS A 13 -13.25 7.80 3.05
CA LYS A 13 -12.71 6.79 2.17
C LYS A 13 -11.39 6.37 2.79
N LEU A 14 -11.38 5.27 3.53
CA LEU A 14 -10.15 4.66 4.07
C LEU A 14 -9.26 4.38 2.85
N SER A 15 -8.34 5.30 2.53
CA SER A 15 -7.33 5.09 1.50
C SER A 15 -6.25 4.17 2.07
N LEU A 16 -6.67 3.02 2.56
CA LEU A 16 -5.86 2.03 3.27
C LEU A 16 -4.69 1.59 2.41
N GLU A 17 -4.88 1.51 1.09
CA GLU A 17 -3.83 1.25 0.11
C GLU A 17 -2.75 2.33 0.12
N ALA A 18 -3.13 3.61 0.15
CA ALA A 18 -2.15 4.71 0.21
C ALA A 18 -1.36 4.71 1.52
N TYR A 19 -2.03 4.45 2.65
CA TYR A 19 -1.35 4.30 3.95
C TYR A 19 -0.41 3.09 3.97
N LEU A 20 -0.80 1.98 3.33
CA LEU A 20 0.07 0.80 3.21
C LEU A 20 1.27 1.06 2.32
N GLU A 21 1.09 1.73 1.19
CA GLU A 21 2.21 2.16 0.35
C GLU A 21 3.19 3.02 1.15
N GLU A 22 2.67 3.99 1.90
CA GLU A 22 3.48 4.89 2.74
C GLU A 22 4.22 4.12 3.86
N TRP A 23 3.56 3.17 4.52
CA TRP A 23 4.18 2.33 5.53
C TRP A 23 5.25 1.40 4.95
N LEU A 24 4.99 0.78 3.80
CA LEU A 24 5.92 -0.13 3.15
C LEU A 24 7.11 0.61 2.53
N GLU A 25 6.93 1.85 2.09
CA GLU A 25 8.01 2.74 1.68
C GLU A 25 8.97 3.02 2.84
N HIS A 26 8.42 3.37 4.02
CA HIS A 26 9.22 3.67 5.21
C HIS A 26 9.80 2.42 5.87
N ASN A 27 9.09 1.28 5.80
CA ASN A 27 9.50 0.04 6.43
C ASN A 27 9.03 -1.20 5.67
N ILE A 28 9.86 -1.63 4.71
CA ILE A 28 9.60 -2.84 3.93
C ILE A 28 9.97 -4.14 4.66
N SER A 29 10.65 -4.04 5.81
CA SER A 29 11.08 -5.19 6.61
C SER A 29 9.89 -6.04 7.08
N ILE A 30 8.71 -5.43 7.16
CA ILE A 30 7.43 -6.10 7.42
C ILE A 30 7.15 -7.23 6.41
N ILE A 31 7.63 -7.10 5.17
CA ILE A 31 7.50 -8.11 4.12
C ILE A 31 8.73 -9.03 4.09
N SER A 32 9.94 -8.46 4.16
CA SER A 32 11.21 -9.19 4.19
C SER A 32 12.36 -8.24 4.49
N ASP A 33 13.33 -8.69 5.27
CA ASP A 33 14.54 -7.93 5.60
C ASP A 33 15.52 -7.78 4.42
N ASP A 34 15.39 -8.63 3.40
CA ASP A 34 16.28 -8.67 2.24
C ASP A 34 15.82 -7.77 1.08
N LEU A 35 14.71 -7.05 1.28
CA LEU A 35 14.13 -6.17 0.27
C LEU A 35 14.54 -4.71 0.53
N LEU A 36 14.97 -4.04 -0.54
CA LEU A 36 15.21 -2.60 -0.55
C LEU A 36 14.23 -1.93 -1.53
N VAL A 37 13.44 -0.98 -1.05
CA VAL A 37 12.58 -0.14 -1.91
C VAL A 37 13.47 0.87 -2.64
N ILE A 38 13.35 0.92 -3.97
CA ILE A 38 14.14 1.81 -4.83
C ILE A 38 13.28 2.81 -5.62
N GLY A 39 11.95 2.73 -5.51
CA GLY A 39 11.06 3.68 -6.14
C GLY A 39 9.59 3.42 -5.86
N ARG A 40 8.79 4.48 -5.92
CA ARG A 40 7.34 4.47 -5.72
C ARG A 40 6.63 5.02 -6.96
N GLN A 41 5.48 4.46 -7.29
CA GLN A 41 4.64 4.86 -8.44
C GLN A 41 5.49 4.97 -9.73
N VAL A 42 6.33 3.96 -9.98
CA VAL A 42 7.30 3.97 -11.08
C VAL A 42 6.59 3.74 -12.41
N LYS A 43 6.73 4.68 -13.34
CA LYS A 43 6.19 4.56 -14.70
C LYS A 43 6.97 3.52 -15.48
N THR A 44 6.25 2.57 -16.07
CA THR A 44 6.82 1.52 -16.92
C THR A 44 6.79 1.93 -18.40
N ALA A 45 7.58 1.25 -19.24
CA ALA A 45 7.59 1.46 -20.69
C ALA A 45 6.25 1.17 -21.37
N PHE A 46 5.33 0.47 -20.69
CA PHE A 46 3.97 0.18 -21.14
C PHE A 46 2.94 1.21 -20.65
N GLU A 47 3.40 2.39 -20.20
CA GLU A 47 2.58 3.48 -19.65
C GLU A 47 1.75 3.12 -18.41
N LYS A 48 2.06 1.98 -17.77
CA LYS A 48 1.47 1.55 -16.50
C LYS A 48 2.35 1.96 -15.33
N TYR A 49 1.78 2.03 -14.14
CA TYR A 49 2.49 2.33 -12.90
C TYR A 49 2.72 1.08 -12.04
N ILE A 50 3.85 1.08 -11.34
CA ILE A 50 4.19 0.12 -10.28
C ILE A 50 4.09 0.87 -8.94
N ASP A 51 3.27 0.36 -8.02
CA ASP A 51 3.05 0.98 -6.72
C ASP A 51 4.36 1.13 -5.94
N LEU A 52 5.09 0.01 -5.73
CA LEU A 52 6.42 0.00 -5.12
C LEU A 52 7.37 -0.93 -5.90
N LEU A 53 8.56 -0.40 -6.22
CA LEU A 53 9.64 -1.11 -6.87
C LEU A 53 10.73 -1.43 -5.84
N SER A 54 11.07 -2.71 -5.72
CA SER A 54 12.09 -3.18 -4.77
C SER A 54 13.11 -4.11 -5.43
N ILE A 55 14.30 -4.17 -4.86
CA ILE A 55 15.36 -5.12 -5.21
C ILE A 55 15.65 -6.04 -4.01
N GLU A 56 16.00 -7.28 -4.30
CA GLU A 56 16.44 -8.27 -3.31
C GLU A 56 17.96 -8.45 -3.42
N GLU A 57 18.65 -8.82 -2.33
CA GLU A 57 20.12 -9.02 -2.25
C GLU A 57 20.70 -9.81 -3.44
N ARG A 58 19.94 -10.79 -3.97
CA ARG A 58 20.33 -11.61 -5.13
C ARG A 58 20.25 -10.89 -6.49
N GLY A 59 20.06 -9.58 -6.50
CA GLY A 59 19.98 -8.75 -7.72
C GLY A 59 18.70 -8.93 -8.53
N LYS A 60 17.67 -9.58 -7.96
CA LYS A 60 16.39 -9.79 -8.64
C LYS A 60 15.41 -8.67 -8.28
N THR A 61 14.87 -8.00 -9.28
CA THR A 61 13.83 -6.98 -9.08
C THR A 61 12.49 -7.64 -8.78
N LYS A 62 11.82 -7.22 -7.71
CA LYS A 62 10.47 -7.65 -7.35
C LYS A 62 9.52 -6.46 -7.41
N ARG A 63 8.36 -6.67 -8.02
CA ARG A 63 7.25 -5.72 -8.00
C ARG A 63 6.41 -6.00 -6.76
N ILE A 64 6.26 -5.02 -5.89
CA ILE A 64 5.34 -5.11 -4.75
C ILE A 64 4.07 -4.34 -5.12
N ARG A 65 2.93 -5.01 -4.98
CA ARG A 65 1.62 -4.40 -5.11
C ARG A 65 0.85 -4.62 -3.82
N PRO A 66 0.69 -3.60 -2.98
CA PRO A 66 -0.13 -3.72 -1.78
C PRO A 66 -1.60 -3.74 -2.19
N TYR A 67 -2.20 -4.93 -2.30
CA TYR A 67 -3.64 -5.09 -2.41
C TYR A 67 -4.20 -5.62 -1.09
N LEU A 68 -5.13 -4.89 -0.47
CA LEU A 68 -6.12 -5.47 0.43
C LEU A 68 -7.41 -5.62 -0.35
N THR A 69 -7.54 -6.72 -1.09
CA THR A 69 -8.86 -7.16 -1.49
C THR A 69 -9.57 -7.61 -0.22
N ARG A 70 -10.50 -6.78 0.30
CA ARG A 70 -11.60 -7.29 1.12
C ARG A 70 -12.26 -8.39 0.30
N LYS A 71 -11.95 -9.65 0.59
CA LYS A 71 -12.86 -10.75 0.29
C LYS A 71 -14.09 -10.49 1.15
N ASN A 72 -15.09 -9.86 0.54
CA ASN A 72 -16.47 -10.07 0.95
C ASN A 72 -16.85 -11.51 0.57
#